data_AF-A0A6B2SH10-F1
#
_entry.id   AF-A0A6B2SH10-F1
#
_cell.length_a   1.000
_cell.length_b   1.000
_cell.length_c   1.000
_cell.angle_alpha   90.00
_cell.angle_beta   90.00
_cell.angle_gamma   90.00
#
_symmetry.space_group_name_H-M   'P 1'
#
loop_
_entity.id
_entity.type
_entity.pdbx_description
1 polymer ?
#
loop_
_entity_poly.entity_id
_entity_poly.type
_entity_poly.pdbx_seq_one_letter_code
_entity_poly.pdbx_strand_id
1 'polypeptide(L)'
;MAVSAVVIVRSVRDNGHVPDVLGWALLLVAHVVIVWRRRAPVRVMVTLMAILLVYHSLDNNHTAPMAVSMVALFTVASRTRPRNTLLIGVGVMGVMLTVKFSEGMAEGAESLRISGWIVAFLLLGVYVRIHRQYVASVVERAERAERTREEEARRRVAEERLRVARDLHDLLAHSITLVGVQTSVAAHVLAADPDRLDRAAVAK
;
A
#
# COMPACT_ATOMS: atom_id res chain seq x y z
N MET A 1 -23.21 6.28 -0.58
CA MET A 1 -24.51 5.97 0.05
C MET A 1 -24.91 7.12 0.95
N ALA A 2 -24.36 7.27 2.17
CA ALA A 2 -24.75 8.35 3.10
C ALA A 2 -24.52 9.78 2.55
N VAL A 3 -23.35 10.04 1.96
CA VAL A 3 -23.03 11.36 1.36
C VAL A 3 -23.95 11.70 0.18
N SER A 4 -24.43 10.67 -0.54
CA SER A 4 -25.31 10.80 -1.70
C SER A 4 -26.72 11.22 -1.31
N ALA A 5 -27.25 10.67 -0.21
CA ALA A 5 -28.57 11.01 0.31
C ALA A 5 -28.62 12.46 0.84
N VAL A 6 -27.56 12.92 1.50
CA VAL A 6 -27.47 14.29 2.04
C VAL A 6 -27.45 15.34 0.92
N VAL A 7 -26.83 15.05 -0.22
CA VAL A 7 -26.77 15.97 -1.37
C VAL A 7 -28.11 16.07 -2.10
N ILE A 8 -28.82 14.95 -2.25
CA ILE A 8 -30.18 14.93 -2.82
C ILE A 8 -31.12 15.80 -1.98
N VAL A 9 -31.07 15.66 -0.65
CA VAL A 9 -31.91 16.46 0.27
C VAL A 9 -31.55 17.95 0.22
N ARG A 10 -30.27 18.29 0.04
CA ARG A 10 -29.83 19.70 -0.02
C ARG A 10 -30.16 20.38 -1.35
N SER A 11 -30.09 19.64 -2.47
CA SER A 11 -30.47 20.14 -3.81
C SER A 11 -31.96 20.46 -3.95
N VAL A 12 -32.81 19.85 -3.13
CA VAL A 12 -34.27 20.13 -3.10
C VAL A 12 -34.56 21.44 -2.36
N ARG A 13 -33.62 21.97 -1.56
CA ARG A 13 -33.87 23.08 -0.64
C ARG A 13 -33.47 24.46 -1.16
N ASP A 14 -32.66 24.55 -2.21
CA ASP A 14 -32.25 25.81 -2.85
C ASP A 14 -33.05 26.02 -4.16
N ASN A 15 -34.07 26.89 -4.09
CA ASN A 15 -35.06 27.22 -5.15
C ASN A 15 -34.41 27.66 -6.49
N GLY A 16 -34.95 27.41 -7.70
CA GLY A 16 -36.36 27.21 -8.05
C GLY A 16 -36.65 26.67 -9.46
N HIS A 17 -36.01 25.57 -9.88
CA HIS A 17 -36.58 24.68 -10.89
C HIS A 17 -36.43 23.24 -10.37
N VAL A 18 -37.56 22.56 -10.18
CA VAL A 18 -37.57 21.13 -9.84
C VAL A 18 -36.98 20.40 -11.06
N PRO A 19 -35.93 19.58 -10.93
CA PRO A 19 -35.37 18.87 -12.07
C PRO A 19 -36.46 18.09 -12.78
N ASP A 20 -36.59 18.31 -14.09
CA ASP A 20 -37.57 17.62 -14.93
C ASP A 20 -37.37 16.10 -14.85
N VAL A 21 -38.33 15.27 -15.28
CA VAL A 21 -38.24 13.79 -15.19
C VAL A 21 -36.93 13.25 -15.80
N LEU A 22 -36.44 13.93 -16.85
CA LEU A 22 -35.16 13.68 -17.50
C LEU A 22 -33.95 14.01 -16.60
N GLY A 23 -34.00 15.07 -15.78
CA GLY A 23 -32.96 15.43 -14.82
C GLY A 23 -32.79 14.37 -13.73
N TRP A 24 -33.90 13.83 -13.22
CA TRP A 24 -33.86 12.70 -12.28
C TRP A 24 -33.30 11.41 -12.92
N ALA A 25 -33.66 11.13 -14.17
CA ALA A 25 -33.11 9.98 -14.91
C ALA A 25 -31.59 10.13 -15.13
N LEU A 26 -31.12 11.31 -15.52
CA LEU A 26 -29.68 11.63 -15.69
C LEU A 26 -28.91 11.48 -14.37
N LEU A 27 -29.49 11.92 -13.24
CA LEU A 27 -28.90 11.73 -11.92
C LEU A 27 -28.79 10.24 -11.56
N LEU A 28 -29.85 9.46 -11.77
CA LEU A 28 -29.82 8.01 -11.51
C LEU A 28 -28.78 7.31 -12.38
N VAL A 29 -28.68 7.65 -13.66
CA VAL A 29 -27.67 7.11 -14.58
C VAL A 29 -26.26 7.48 -14.11
N ALA A 30 -26.01 8.73 -13.70
CA ALA A 30 -24.71 9.15 -13.15
C ALA A 30 -24.32 8.34 -11.90
N HIS A 31 -25.28 8.00 -11.03
CA HIS A 31 -25.06 7.19 -9.84
C HIS A 31 -24.75 5.72 -10.17
N VAL A 32 -25.46 5.16 -11.16
CA VAL A 32 -25.23 3.80 -11.66
C VAL A 32 -23.84 3.68 -12.31
N VAL A 33 -23.43 4.69 -13.08
CA VAL A 33 -22.09 4.77 -13.70
C VAL A 33 -20.96 4.79 -12.65
N ILE A 34 -21.20 5.39 -11.47
CA ILE A 34 -20.23 5.41 -10.36
C ILE A 34 -19.95 4.01 -9.79
N VAL A 35 -20.87 3.05 -9.89
CA VAL A 35 -20.64 1.68 -9.41
C VAL A 35 -19.46 1.03 -10.16
N TRP A 36 -19.30 1.36 -11.43
CA TRP A 36 -18.19 0.86 -12.26
C TRP A 36 -16.88 1.64 -12.08
N ARG A 37 -16.81 2.65 -11.20
CA ARG A 37 -15.59 3.47 -10.97
C ARG A 37 -14.38 2.65 -10.54
N ARG A 38 -14.62 1.47 -9.94
CA ARG A 38 -13.56 0.58 -9.49
C ARG A 38 -12.90 -0.21 -10.64
N ARG A 39 -13.63 -0.49 -11.73
CA ARG A 39 -13.15 -1.28 -12.87
C ARG A 39 -12.66 -0.44 -14.04
N ALA A 40 -13.23 0.74 -14.26
CA ALA A 40 -12.87 1.60 -15.39
C ALA A 40 -12.97 3.10 -15.04
N PRO A 41 -12.08 3.62 -14.17
CA PRO A 41 -12.18 4.99 -13.66
C PRO A 41 -12.18 6.07 -14.76
N VAL A 42 -11.43 5.86 -15.84
CA VAL A 42 -11.37 6.78 -16.99
C VAL A 42 -12.68 6.79 -17.78
N ARG A 43 -13.23 5.61 -18.12
CA ARG A 43 -14.49 5.50 -18.88
C ARG A 43 -15.63 6.14 -18.10
N VAL A 44 -15.71 5.85 -16.80
CA VAL A 44 -16.69 6.44 -15.88
C VAL A 44 -16.61 7.96 -15.91
N MET A 45 -15.42 8.55 -15.85
CA MET A 45 -15.24 10.00 -15.88
C MET A 45 -15.66 10.63 -17.22
N VAL A 46 -15.31 10.02 -18.34
CA VAL A 46 -15.70 10.51 -19.69
C VAL A 46 -17.23 10.44 -19.85
N THR A 47 -17.85 9.34 -19.45
CA THR A 47 -19.32 9.20 -19.46
C THR A 47 -19.98 10.24 -18.54
N LEU A 48 -19.41 10.49 -17.36
CA LEU A 48 -19.92 11.49 -16.43
C LEU A 48 -19.78 12.91 -17.00
N MET A 49 -18.66 13.24 -17.64
CA MET A 49 -18.47 14.51 -18.35
C MET A 49 -19.51 14.70 -19.45
N ALA A 50 -19.79 13.66 -20.25
CA ALA A 50 -20.81 13.73 -21.30
C ALA A 50 -22.22 13.97 -20.72
N ILE A 51 -22.57 13.27 -19.63
CA ILE A 51 -23.84 13.46 -18.90
C ILE A 51 -23.95 14.88 -18.33
N LEU A 52 -22.86 15.39 -17.76
CA LEU A 52 -22.81 16.74 -17.18
C LEU A 52 -22.95 17.83 -18.24
N LEU A 53 -22.35 17.64 -19.41
CA LEU A 53 -22.45 18.58 -20.53
C LEU A 53 -23.89 18.70 -21.02
N VAL A 54 -24.59 17.57 -21.16
CA VAL A 54 -26.03 17.54 -21.52
C VAL A 54 -26.89 18.17 -20.42
N TYR A 55 -26.61 17.89 -19.15
CA TYR A 55 -27.34 18.47 -18.02
C TYR A 55 -27.22 20.01 -17.96
N HIS A 56 -26.02 20.56 -18.21
CA HIS A 56 -25.81 22.01 -18.26
C HIS A 56 -26.46 22.66 -19.47
N SER A 57 -26.53 21.97 -20.63
CA SER A 57 -27.21 22.51 -21.81
C SER A 57 -28.72 22.67 -21.66
N LEU A 58 -29.30 22.11 -20.59
CA LEU A 58 -30.73 22.15 -20.29
C LEU A 58 -31.08 23.17 -19.19
N ASP A 59 -30.19 24.12 -18.86
CA ASP A 59 -30.39 25.16 -17.83
C ASP A 59 -30.77 24.65 -16.43
N ASN A 60 -30.40 23.39 -16.11
CA ASN A 60 -30.68 22.80 -14.82
C ASN A 60 -29.66 23.20 -13.74
N ASN A 61 -30.12 23.30 -12.48
CA ASN A 61 -29.38 23.81 -11.32
C ASN A 61 -27.95 23.21 -11.18
N HIS A 62 -26.94 24.09 -11.22
CA HIS A 62 -25.49 23.80 -11.17
C HIS A 62 -24.98 23.21 -9.85
N THR A 63 -25.78 23.22 -8.78
CA THR A 63 -25.37 22.70 -7.46
C THR A 63 -25.47 21.17 -7.34
N ALA A 64 -26.41 20.54 -8.06
CA ALA A 64 -26.67 19.11 -8.00
C ALA A 64 -25.49 18.19 -8.40
N PRO A 65 -24.67 18.53 -9.43
CA PRO A 65 -23.63 17.61 -9.89
C PRO A 65 -22.29 17.70 -9.15
N MET A 66 -22.09 18.69 -8.27
CA MET A 66 -20.79 18.98 -7.67
C MET A 66 -20.21 17.78 -6.90
N ALA A 67 -21.01 17.10 -6.07
CA ALA A 67 -20.55 15.96 -5.28
C ALA A 67 -20.15 14.73 -6.13
N VAL A 68 -20.88 14.50 -7.23
CA VAL A 68 -20.64 13.37 -8.15
C VAL A 68 -19.32 13.59 -8.90
N SER A 69 -19.08 14.82 -9.36
CA SER A 69 -17.83 15.24 -10.01
C SER A 69 -16.63 15.12 -9.09
N MET A 70 -16.73 15.55 -7.83
CA MET A 70 -15.63 15.45 -6.84
C MET A 70 -15.21 14.00 -6.60
N VAL A 71 -16.19 13.09 -6.45
CA VAL A 71 -15.92 11.66 -6.24
C VAL A 71 -15.27 11.03 -7.47
N ALA A 72 -15.69 11.43 -8.68
CA ALA A 72 -15.10 10.93 -9.92
C ALA A 72 -13.67 11.44 -10.09
N LEU A 73 -13.42 12.73 -9.85
CA LEU A 73 -12.11 13.38 -9.93
C LEU A 73 -11.10 12.74 -8.97
N PHE A 74 -11.49 12.58 -7.71
CA PHE A 74 -10.67 11.91 -6.69
C PHE A 74 -10.36 10.45 -7.07
N THR A 75 -11.35 9.74 -7.62
CA THR A 75 -11.17 8.34 -8.04
C THR A 75 -10.19 8.24 -9.20
N VAL A 76 -10.26 9.14 -10.18
CA VAL A 76 -9.30 9.20 -11.29
C VAL A 76 -7.90 9.51 -10.78
N ALA A 77 -7.76 10.52 -9.93
CA ALA A 77 -6.46 10.95 -9.41
C ALA A 77 -5.78 9.88 -8.55
N SER A 78 -6.56 9.15 -7.73
CA SER A 78 -6.03 8.11 -6.84
C SER A 78 -5.77 6.77 -7.52
N ARG A 79 -6.44 6.45 -8.63
CA ARG A 79 -6.37 5.09 -9.25
C ARG A 79 -5.78 5.03 -10.65
N THR A 80 -5.57 6.16 -11.30
CA THR A 80 -5.12 6.18 -12.71
C THR A 80 -3.67 6.62 -12.83
N ARG A 81 -3.05 6.33 -13.97
CA ARG A 81 -1.70 6.78 -14.33
C ARG A 81 -1.60 8.33 -14.26
N PRO A 82 -0.42 8.89 -13.94
CA PRO A 82 -0.24 10.34 -13.80
C PRO A 82 -0.58 11.10 -15.08
N ARG A 83 -0.22 10.56 -16.26
CA ARG A 83 -0.58 11.13 -17.57
C ARG A 83 -2.09 11.27 -17.74
N ASN A 84 -2.86 10.23 -17.44
CA ASN A 84 -4.32 10.27 -17.55
C ASN A 84 -4.94 11.19 -16.50
N THR A 85 -4.36 11.26 -15.30
CA THR A 85 -4.81 12.20 -14.26
C THR A 85 -4.65 13.64 -14.73
N LEU A 86 -3.50 13.96 -15.36
CA LEU A 86 -3.23 15.29 -15.90
C LEU A 86 -4.17 15.62 -17.07
N LEU A 87 -4.29 14.72 -18.06
CA LEU A 87 -5.17 14.93 -19.22
C LEU A 87 -6.62 15.16 -18.81
N ILE A 88 -7.13 14.35 -17.87
CA ILE A 88 -8.50 14.48 -17.37
C ILE A 88 -8.66 15.74 -16.52
N GLY A 89 -7.69 16.06 -15.66
CA GLY A 89 -7.72 17.29 -14.86
C GLY A 89 -7.74 18.55 -15.72
N VAL A 90 -6.89 18.61 -16.76
CA VAL A 90 -6.86 19.69 -17.74
C VAL A 90 -8.17 19.76 -18.53
N GLY A 91 -8.69 18.62 -19.00
CA GLY A 91 -9.94 18.57 -19.74
C GLY A 91 -11.14 19.07 -18.92
N VAL A 92 -11.24 18.66 -17.66
CA VAL A 92 -12.30 19.12 -16.74
C VAL A 92 -12.18 20.63 -16.48
N MET A 93 -10.96 21.12 -16.26
CA MET A 93 -10.71 22.55 -16.06
C MET A 93 -11.10 23.35 -17.31
N GLY A 94 -10.73 22.87 -18.49
CA GLY A 94 -11.05 23.48 -19.78
C GLY A 94 -12.55 23.58 -20.02
N VAL A 95 -13.28 22.48 -19.86
CA VAL A 95 -14.75 22.45 -20.03
C VAL A 95 -15.44 23.43 -19.07
N MET A 96 -15.02 23.44 -17.80
CA MET A 96 -15.61 24.33 -16.79
C MET A 96 -15.37 25.81 -17.12
N LEU A 97 -14.15 26.16 -17.56
CA LEU A 97 -13.82 27.52 -18.00
C LEU A 97 -14.64 27.94 -19.23
N THR A 98 -14.86 27.05 -20.20
CA THR A 98 -15.69 27.34 -21.38
C THR A 98 -17.14 27.62 -21.01
N VAL A 99 -17.75 26.79 -20.15
CA VAL A 99 -19.14 26.98 -19.69
C VAL A 99 -19.30 28.32 -18.94
N LYS A 100 -18.37 28.64 -18.04
CA LYS A 100 -18.43 29.90 -17.28
C LYS A 100 -18.20 31.13 -18.14
N PHE A 101 -17.33 31.03 -19.15
CA PHE A 101 -17.12 32.10 -20.11
C PHE A 101 -18.38 32.36 -20.95
N SER A 102 -19.11 31.31 -21.35
CA SER A 102 -20.37 31.46 -22.11
C SER A 102 -21.54 32.01 -21.29
N GLU A 103 -21.56 31.80 -19.97
CA GLU A 103 -22.60 32.33 -19.06
C GLU A 103 -22.41 33.83 -18.74
N GLY A 104 -21.34 34.49 -19.23
CA GLY A 104 -21.07 35.92 -18.99
C GLY A 104 -20.72 36.26 -17.53
N MET A 105 -20.58 35.25 -16.68
CA MET A 105 -20.45 35.38 -15.23
C MET A 105 -18.97 35.49 -14.85
N ALA A 106 -18.42 36.71 -14.91
CA ALA A 106 -17.05 37.02 -14.53
C ALA A 106 -16.95 37.56 -13.10
N GLU A 107 -17.59 36.92 -12.12
CA GLU A 107 -17.13 37.05 -10.73
C GLU A 107 -15.87 36.19 -10.58
N GLY A 108 -14.70 36.81 -10.80
CA GLY A 108 -13.40 36.12 -10.71
C GLY A 108 -13.22 35.34 -9.41
N ALA A 109 -13.86 35.77 -8.32
CA ALA A 109 -13.88 35.08 -7.03
C ALA A 109 -14.57 33.71 -7.07
N GLU A 110 -15.69 33.55 -7.77
CA GLU A 110 -16.40 32.27 -7.86
C GLU A 110 -15.65 31.26 -8.74
N SER A 111 -15.11 31.74 -9.87
CA SER A 111 -14.24 30.94 -10.76
C SER A 111 -12.96 30.47 -10.05
N LEU A 112 -12.36 31.33 -9.23
CA LEU A 112 -11.19 30.98 -8.42
C LEU A 112 -11.55 29.94 -7.34
N ARG A 113 -12.73 30.06 -6.72
CA ARG A 113 -13.22 29.08 -5.73
C ARG A 113 -13.39 27.70 -6.35
N ILE A 114 -14.07 27.61 -7.49
CA ILE A 114 -14.35 26.33 -8.18
C ILE A 114 -13.05 25.66 -8.64
N SER A 115 -12.18 26.42 -9.31
CA SER A 115 -10.88 25.90 -9.77
C SER A 115 -10.00 25.46 -8.59
N GLY A 116 -10.00 26.21 -7.48
CA GLY A 116 -9.30 25.85 -6.25
C GLY A 116 -9.73 24.48 -5.70
N TRP A 117 -11.03 24.20 -5.64
CA TRP A 117 -11.52 22.90 -5.18
C TRP A 117 -11.15 21.75 -6.13
N ILE A 118 -11.22 21.97 -7.45
CA ILE A 118 -10.79 20.96 -8.45
C ILE A 118 -9.33 20.59 -8.24
N VAL A 119 -8.46 21.60 -8.10
CA VAL A 119 -7.03 21.41 -7.84
C VAL A 119 -6.82 20.71 -6.50
N ALA A 120 -7.52 21.11 -5.44
CA ALA A 120 -7.40 20.49 -4.13
C ALA A 120 -7.72 18.99 -4.15
N PHE A 121 -8.80 18.58 -4.82
CA PHE A 121 -9.17 17.15 -4.92
C PHE A 121 -8.26 16.34 -5.84
N LEU A 122 -7.73 16.94 -6.91
CA LEU A 122 -6.67 16.32 -7.72
C LEU A 122 -5.42 16.08 -6.89
N LEU A 123 -4.94 17.11 -6.18
CA LEU A 123 -3.77 17.02 -5.31
C LEU A 123 -3.96 15.98 -4.21
N LEU A 124 -5.14 15.96 -3.56
CA LEU A 124 -5.47 14.97 -2.55
C LEU A 124 -5.44 13.54 -3.12
N GLY A 125 -6.00 13.31 -4.30
CA GLY A 125 -5.96 12.01 -4.95
C GLY A 125 -4.54 11.58 -5.32
N VAL A 126 -3.71 12.51 -5.81
CA VAL A 126 -2.30 12.28 -6.11
C VAL A 126 -1.51 11.97 -4.84
N TYR A 127 -1.74 12.72 -3.76
CA TYR A 127 -1.11 12.49 -2.45
C TYR A 127 -1.43 11.10 -1.92
N VAL A 128 -2.71 10.69 -1.93
CA VAL A 128 -3.12 9.35 -1.50
C VAL A 128 -2.45 8.26 -2.33
N ARG A 129 -2.31 8.46 -3.65
CA ARG A 129 -1.59 7.52 -4.52
C ARG A 129 -0.12 7.40 -4.13
N ILE A 130 0.58 8.52 -3.98
CA ILE A 130 1.99 8.57 -3.59
C ILE A 130 2.19 7.93 -2.22
N HIS A 131 1.33 8.27 -1.26
CA HIS A 131 1.39 7.74 0.10
C HIS A 131 1.24 6.20 0.11
N ARG A 132 0.31 5.66 -0.68
CA ARG A 132 0.15 4.20 -0.82
C ARG A 132 1.38 3.53 -1.40
N GLN A 133 2.00 4.13 -2.43
CA GLN A 133 3.23 3.62 -3.02
C GLN A 133 4.40 3.70 -2.03
N TYR A 134 4.49 4.77 -1.26
CA TYR A 134 5.48 4.94 -0.20
C TYR A 134 5.33 3.86 0.87
N VAL A 135 4.13 3.69 1.43
CA VAL A 135 3.85 2.67 2.45
C VAL A 135 4.18 1.27 1.93
N ALA A 136 3.76 0.94 0.71
CA ALA A 136 4.11 -0.35 0.10
C ALA A 136 5.62 -0.56 0.01
N SER A 137 6.38 0.47 -0.41
CA SER A 137 7.84 0.39 -0.50
C SER A 137 8.52 0.24 0.88
N VAL A 138 7.96 0.87 1.92
CA VAL A 138 8.47 0.76 3.30
C VAL A 138 8.22 -0.63 3.84
N VAL A 139 7.02 -1.18 3.66
CA VAL A 139 6.68 -2.55 4.08
C VAL A 139 7.57 -3.57 3.37
N GLU A 140 7.76 -3.43 2.06
CA GLU A 140 8.60 -4.34 1.28
C GLU A 140 10.08 -4.29 1.72
N ARG A 141 10.58 -3.11 2.13
CA ARG A 141 11.93 -2.98 2.71
C ARG A 141 12.01 -3.59 4.10
N ALA A 142 10.98 -3.44 4.93
CA ALA A 142 10.92 -4.03 6.26
C ALA A 142 10.92 -5.57 6.18
N GLU A 143 10.10 -6.15 5.32
CA GLU A 143 10.07 -7.61 5.10
C GLU A 143 11.42 -8.14 4.61
N ARG A 144 12.10 -7.44 3.69
CA ARG A 144 13.44 -7.83 3.26
C ARG A 144 14.45 -7.79 4.40
N ALA A 145 14.43 -6.72 5.20
CA ALA A 145 15.33 -6.57 6.34
C ALA A 145 15.09 -7.66 7.40
N GLU A 146 13.84 -8.04 7.64
CA GLU A 146 13.48 -9.13 8.54
C GLU A 146 14.00 -10.49 8.03
N ARG A 147 13.76 -10.81 6.75
CA ARG A 147 14.28 -12.04 6.14
C ARG A 147 15.81 -12.13 6.23
N THR A 148 16.52 -11.06 5.91
CA THR A 148 17.99 -11.04 6.02
C THR A 148 18.46 -11.24 7.47
N ARG A 149 17.79 -10.62 8.45
CA ARG A 149 18.12 -10.83 9.87
C ARG A 149 17.90 -12.26 10.33
N GLU A 150 16.81 -12.90 9.89
CA GLU A 150 16.57 -14.32 10.20
C GLU A 150 17.63 -15.23 9.58
N GLU A 151 18.00 -14.98 8.33
CA GLU A 151 19.05 -15.72 7.63
C GLU A 151 20.41 -15.56 8.32
N GLU A 152 20.78 -14.33 8.69
CA GLU A 152 21.99 -14.06 9.46
C GLU A 152 21.97 -14.74 10.83
N ALA A 153 20.84 -14.71 11.55
CA ALA A 153 20.70 -15.38 12.83
C ALA A 153 20.87 -16.90 12.69
N ARG A 154 20.23 -17.52 11.70
CA ARG A 154 20.40 -18.95 11.40
C ARG A 154 21.83 -19.29 11.02
N ARG A 155 22.48 -18.42 10.22
CA ARG A 155 23.89 -18.58 9.84
C ARG A 155 24.80 -18.52 11.05
N ARG A 156 24.63 -17.53 11.94
CA ARG A 156 25.41 -17.42 13.19
C ARG A 156 25.25 -18.64 14.08
N VAL A 157 24.01 -19.16 14.22
CA VAL A 157 23.75 -20.39 14.97
C VAL A 157 24.45 -21.60 14.33
N ALA A 158 24.44 -21.72 13.00
CA ALA A 158 25.13 -22.79 12.29
C ALA A 158 26.65 -22.72 12.44
N GLU A 159 27.22 -21.51 12.33
CA GLU A 159 28.65 -21.26 12.54
C GLU A 159 29.09 -21.60 13.97
N GLU A 160 28.28 -21.25 14.97
CA GLU A 160 28.58 -21.59 16.37
C GLU A 160 28.50 -23.10 16.61
N ARG A 161 27.51 -23.80 16.03
CA ARG A 161 27.42 -25.27 16.11
C ARG A 161 28.65 -25.95 15.51
N LEU A 162 29.17 -25.44 14.40
CA LEU A 162 30.39 -25.95 13.78
C LEU A 162 31.63 -25.68 14.65
N ARG A 163 31.69 -24.52 15.32
CA ARG A 163 32.76 -24.23 16.28
C ARG A 163 32.72 -25.21 17.45
N VAL A 164 31.56 -25.37 18.09
CA VAL A 164 31.39 -26.31 19.21
C VAL A 164 31.76 -27.74 18.80
N ALA A 165 31.33 -28.19 17.61
CA ALA A 165 31.69 -29.52 17.12
C ALA A 165 33.22 -29.70 16.95
N ARG A 166 33.93 -28.66 16.51
CA ARG A 166 35.39 -28.69 16.37
C ARG A 166 36.09 -28.70 17.73
N ASP A 167 35.67 -27.85 18.65
CA ASP A 167 36.22 -27.80 20.01
C ASP A 167 36.01 -29.15 20.73
N LEU A 168 34.82 -29.75 20.56
CA LEU A 168 34.53 -31.10 21.06
C LEU A 168 35.42 -32.15 20.39
N HIS A 169 35.63 -32.08 19.08
CA HIS A 169 36.53 -33.01 18.38
C HIS A 169 37.96 -32.92 18.89
N ASP A 170 38.49 -31.71 19.07
CA ASP A 170 39.86 -31.49 19.54
C ASP A 170 40.05 -31.99 20.99
N LEU A 171 39.08 -31.72 21.87
CA LEU A 171 39.09 -32.23 23.25
C LEU A 171 38.98 -33.76 23.31
N LEU A 172 38.12 -34.35 22.48
CA LEU A 172 37.96 -35.80 22.39
C LEU A 172 39.22 -36.47 21.83
N ALA A 173 39.80 -35.95 20.76
CA ALA A 173 41.02 -36.46 20.15
C ALA A 173 42.20 -36.43 21.13
N HIS A 174 42.34 -35.32 21.87
CA HIS A 174 43.34 -35.19 22.91
C HIS A 174 43.13 -36.22 24.04
N SER A 175 41.90 -36.35 24.54
CA SER A 175 41.56 -37.29 25.62
C SER A 175 41.80 -38.75 25.22
N ILE A 176 41.40 -39.14 24.01
CA ILE A 176 41.63 -40.49 23.48
C ILE A 176 43.12 -40.79 23.34
N THR A 177 43.91 -39.83 22.85
CA THR A 177 45.37 -39.98 22.75
C THR A 177 46.00 -40.19 24.12
N LEU A 178 45.57 -39.42 25.13
CA LEU A 178 46.08 -39.49 26.49
C LEU A 178 45.73 -40.83 27.17
N VAL A 179 44.48 -41.30 27.01
CA VAL A 179 44.04 -42.64 27.46
C VAL A 179 44.82 -43.75 26.74
N GLY A 180 45.08 -43.60 25.44
CA GLY A 180 45.89 -44.55 24.67
C GLY A 180 47.33 -44.67 25.17
N VAL A 181 47.95 -43.53 25.51
CA VAL A 181 49.28 -43.51 26.14
C VAL A 181 49.24 -44.16 27.52
N GLN A 182 48.25 -43.82 28.37
CA GLN A 182 48.11 -44.41 29.72
C GLN A 182 47.89 -45.92 29.68
N THR A 183 47.05 -46.41 28.78
CA THR A 183 46.79 -47.85 28.61
C THR A 183 48.02 -48.59 28.08
N SER A 184 48.77 -48.02 27.14
CA SER A 184 50.04 -48.58 26.65
C SER A 184 51.09 -48.67 27.76
N VAL A 185 51.23 -47.63 28.58
CA VAL A 185 52.14 -47.63 29.75
C VAL A 185 51.70 -48.68 30.77
N ALA A 186 50.41 -48.75 31.10
CA ALA A 186 49.88 -49.76 32.03
C ALA A 186 50.15 -51.19 31.54
N ALA A 187 49.94 -51.46 30.24
CA ALA A 187 50.22 -52.76 29.64
C ALA A 187 51.73 -53.09 29.66
N HIS A 188 52.60 -52.11 29.40
CA HIS A 188 54.06 -52.31 29.44
C HIS A 188 54.56 -52.61 30.86
N VAL A 189 54.05 -51.90 31.87
CA VAL A 189 54.37 -52.18 33.28
C VAL A 189 53.89 -53.57 33.69
N LEU A 190 52.68 -53.98 33.28
CA LEU A 190 52.15 -55.33 33.52
C LEU A 190 53.05 -56.43 32.95
N ALA A 191 53.56 -56.23 31.74
CA ALA A 191 54.40 -57.21 31.04
C ALA A 191 55.81 -57.28 31.61
N ALA A 192 56.36 -56.16 32.08
CA ALA A 192 57.72 -56.09 32.62
C ALA A 192 57.82 -56.56 34.08
N ASP A 193 56.79 -56.35 34.91
CA ASP A 193 56.83 -56.66 36.34
C ASP A 193 55.43 -57.05 36.89
N PRO A 194 55.01 -58.33 36.74
CA PRO A 194 53.64 -58.77 37.04
C PRO A 194 53.25 -58.67 38.52
N ASP A 195 54.22 -58.80 39.43
CA ASP A 195 53.99 -58.83 40.89
C ASP A 195 53.81 -57.43 41.50
N ARG A 196 54.08 -56.36 40.73
CA ARG A 196 54.00 -54.97 41.19
C ARG A 196 52.57 -54.41 41.27
N LEU A 197 51.57 -55.17 40.80
CA LEU A 197 50.15 -54.87 40.99
C LEU A 197 49.70 -55.27 42.40
N ASP A 198 50.11 -54.53 43.42
CA ASP A 198 49.50 -54.69 44.73
C ASP A 198 48.03 -54.22 44.65
N ARG A 199 47.10 -55.16 44.89
CA ARG A 199 45.64 -55.00 44.76
C ARG A 199 45.06 -53.89 45.66
N ALA A 200 45.85 -53.33 46.57
CA ALA A 200 45.45 -52.23 47.44
C ALA A 200 45.36 -50.86 46.74
N ALA A 201 46.00 -50.65 45.59
CA ALA A 201 46.06 -49.32 44.95
C ALA A 201 44.93 -49.03 43.93
N VAL A 202 44.22 -50.06 43.45
CA VAL A 202 43.25 -49.93 42.34
C VAL A 202 41.80 -49.79 42.82
N ALA A 203 41.52 -50.00 44.12
CA ALA A 203 40.17 -50.06 44.68
C ALA A 203 39.71 -48.78 45.41
N LYS A 204 40.19 -47.58 45.02
CA LYS A 204 39.79 -46.32 45.66
C LYS A 204 39.14 -45.34 44.69
#